data_AF-Q6LIQ7-F1
#
_entry.id   AF-Q6LIQ7-F1
#
_cell.length_a   1.000
_cell.length_b   1.000
_cell.length_c   1.000
_cell.angle_alpha   90.00
_cell.angle_beta   90.00
_cell.angle_gamma   90.00
#
_symmetry.space_group_name_H-M   'P 1'
#
loop_
_entity.id
_entity.type
_entity.pdbx_description
1 polymer ?
#
loop_
_entity_poly.entity_id
_entity_poly.type
_entity_poly.pdbx_seq_one_letter_code
_entity_poly.pdbx_strand_id
1 'polypeptide(L)'
;MNQLNHRIPKQVTKAPSGAAVSSMPLHEVAIPLNKSVTAEYMANHAYRECKRSLMIARENRLNGDHEDVAFFLNDAAEFRRIYQAFIVAVDVMGGL
;
A
#
# COMPACT_ATOMS: atom_id res chain seq x y z
N MET A 1 9.99 -25.27 -37.78
CA MET A 1 9.90 -25.78 -36.40
C MET A 1 9.27 -24.70 -35.55
N ASN A 2 7.95 -24.78 -35.30
CA ASN A 2 7.16 -23.75 -34.62
C ASN A 2 7.08 -24.03 -33.12
N GLN A 3 7.46 -23.06 -32.30
CA GLN A 3 7.28 -23.12 -30.84
C GLN A 3 5.81 -22.83 -30.48
N LEU A 4 5.18 -23.78 -29.78
CA LEU A 4 3.82 -23.67 -29.25
C LEU A 4 3.81 -22.78 -28.00
N ASN A 5 3.39 -21.54 -28.15
CA ASN A 5 3.04 -20.64 -27.05
C ASN A 5 1.82 -21.19 -26.28
N HIS A 6 2.04 -21.86 -25.15
CA HIS A 6 0.98 -22.20 -24.19
C HIS A 6 0.47 -20.92 -23.52
N ARG A 7 -0.56 -20.30 -24.10
CA ARG A 7 -1.32 -19.24 -23.44
C ARG A 7 -2.19 -19.88 -22.36
N ILE A 8 -1.83 -19.70 -21.09
CA ILE A 8 -2.72 -19.99 -19.96
C ILE A 8 -3.96 -19.09 -20.10
N PRO A 9 -5.18 -19.65 -20.19
CA PRO A 9 -6.38 -18.83 -20.29
C PRO A 9 -6.57 -18.06 -18.97
N LYS A 10 -6.62 -16.73 -19.03
CA LYS A 10 -7.08 -15.88 -17.93
C LYS A 10 -8.55 -16.20 -17.69
N GLN A 11 -8.87 -17.08 -16.73
CA GLN A 11 -10.23 -17.22 -16.25
C GLN A 11 -10.63 -15.91 -15.55
N VAL A 12 -11.56 -15.18 -16.16
CA VAL A 12 -12.27 -14.09 -15.49
C VAL A 12 -13.43 -14.74 -14.74
N THR A 13 -13.19 -15.18 -13.51
CA THR A 13 -14.26 -15.58 -12.60
C THR A 13 -15.02 -14.32 -12.18
N LYS A 14 -16.28 -14.20 -12.58
CA LYS A 14 -17.18 -13.16 -12.08
C LYS A 14 -17.25 -13.26 -10.56
N ALA A 15 -17.09 -12.14 -9.87
CA ALA A 15 -17.22 -12.10 -8.42
C ALA A 15 -18.62 -12.62 -8.00
N PRO A 16 -18.72 -13.48 -6.98
CA PRO A 16 -20.01 -13.96 -6.47
C PRO A 16 -20.84 -12.79 -5.93
N SER A 17 -22.16 -12.84 -6.13
CA SER A 17 -23.09 -11.80 -5.69
C SER A 17 -23.16 -11.73 -4.15
N GLY A 18 -23.49 -10.55 -3.60
CA GLY A 18 -23.37 -10.23 -2.17
C GLY A 18 -24.05 -11.18 -1.19
N ALA A 19 -25.07 -11.95 -1.62
CA ALA A 19 -25.72 -12.95 -0.77
C ALA A 19 -24.88 -14.23 -0.57
N ALA A 20 -24.04 -14.59 -1.55
CA ALA A 20 -23.19 -15.79 -1.48
C ALA A 20 -21.90 -15.58 -0.66
N VAL A 21 -21.52 -14.32 -0.42
CA VAL A 21 -20.28 -13.97 0.32
C VAL A 21 -20.47 -14.10 1.83
N SER A 22 -21.70 -14.03 2.33
CA SER A 22 -22.03 -14.07 3.77
C SER A 22 -21.87 -15.47 4.39
N SER A 23 -21.99 -16.54 3.59
CA SER A 23 -21.95 -17.93 4.06
C SER A 23 -20.62 -18.65 3.80
N MET A 24 -19.63 -17.99 3.20
CA MET A 24 -18.32 -18.60 2.93
C MET A 24 -17.39 -18.46 4.14
N PRO A 25 -16.60 -19.51 4.47
CA PRO A 25 -15.52 -19.39 5.44
C PRO A 25 -14.58 -18.25 5.05
N LEU A 26 -14.13 -17.43 6.00
CA LEU A 26 -13.22 -16.30 5.78
C LEU A 26 -11.96 -16.67 4.95
N HIS A 27 -11.52 -17.93 4.99
CA HIS A 27 -10.36 -18.42 4.22
C HIS A 27 -10.69 -18.79 2.76
N GLU A 28 -11.95 -19.06 2.42
CA GLU A 28 -12.38 -19.32 1.04
C GLU A 28 -12.78 -18.04 0.28
N VAL A 29 -13.08 -16.96 1.03
CA VAL A 29 -13.23 -15.64 0.43
C VAL A 29 -11.84 -15.08 0.14
N ALA A 30 -11.23 -15.53 -0.96
CA ALA A 30 -10.17 -14.77 -1.60
C ALA A 30 -10.80 -13.47 -2.13
N ILE A 31 -10.98 -12.47 -1.26
CA ILE A 31 -11.32 -11.12 -1.70
C ILE A 31 -10.10 -10.68 -2.52
N PRO A 32 -10.20 -10.54 -3.85
CA PRO A 32 -9.09 -10.00 -4.61
C PRO A 32 -8.84 -8.61 -4.04
N LEU A 33 -7.70 -8.43 -3.36
CA LEU A 33 -7.27 -7.13 -2.88
C LEU A 33 -7.26 -6.21 -4.09
N ASN A 34 -8.17 -5.24 -4.10
CA ASN A 34 -8.19 -4.27 -5.17
C ASN A 34 -6.88 -3.49 -5.07
N LYS A 35 -5.98 -3.74 -6.02
CA LYS A 35 -4.61 -3.24 -5.98
C LYS A 35 -4.57 -1.71 -5.91
N SER A 36 -5.54 -1.01 -6.53
CA SER A 36 -5.64 0.45 -6.43
C SER A 36 -6.00 0.89 -5.01
N VAL A 37 -7.01 0.27 -4.39
CA VAL A 37 -7.41 0.52 -3.00
C VAL A 37 -6.28 0.23 -2.02
N THR A 38 -5.56 -0.88 -2.22
CA THR A 38 -4.39 -1.22 -1.39
C THR A 38 -3.28 -0.19 -1.56
N ALA A 39 -2.96 0.22 -2.79
CA ALA A 39 -1.93 1.23 -3.02
C ALA A 39 -2.33 2.60 -2.43
N GLU A 40 -3.58 3.00 -2.58
CA GLU A 40 -4.10 4.23 -1.98
C GLU A 40 -4.01 4.19 -0.45
N TYR A 41 -4.43 3.08 0.17
CA TYR A 41 -4.29 2.88 1.61
C TYR A 41 -2.83 3.00 2.06
N MET A 42 -1.91 2.33 1.36
CA MET A 42 -0.48 2.35 1.68
C MET A 42 0.12 3.75 1.50
N ALA A 43 -0.26 4.49 0.46
CA ALA A 43 0.14 5.88 0.28
C ALA A 43 -0.33 6.74 1.46
N ASN A 44 -1.62 6.68 1.79
CA ASN A 44 -2.19 7.45 2.89
C ASN A 44 -1.55 7.10 4.24
N HIS A 45 -1.27 5.82 4.48
CA HIS A 45 -0.56 5.37 5.67
C HIS A 45 0.86 5.96 5.73
N ALA A 46 1.65 5.82 4.66
CA ALA A 46 3.00 6.36 4.59
C ALA A 46 3.04 7.89 4.78
N TYR A 47 2.07 8.61 4.20
CA TYR A 47 1.95 10.05 4.41
C TYR A 47 1.69 10.42 5.87
N ARG A 48 0.84 9.66 6.57
CA ARG A 48 0.57 9.89 8.00
C ARG A 48 1.80 9.63 8.86
N GLU A 49 2.51 8.53 8.63
CA GLU A 49 3.72 8.21 9.39
C GLU A 49 4.85 9.20 9.09
N CYS A 50 5.03 9.63 7.84
CA CYS A 50 5.98 10.70 7.50
C CYS A 50 5.74 11.97 8.33
N LYS A 51 4.48 12.42 8.44
CA LYS A 51 4.14 13.60 9.25
C LYS A 51 4.38 13.37 10.74
N ARG A 52 4.07 12.16 11.22
CA ARG A 52 4.27 11.78 12.62
C ARG A 52 5.76 11.79 12.99
N SER A 53 6.62 11.20 12.17
CA SER A 53 8.07 11.20 12.40
C SER A 53 8.64 12.62 12.42
N LEU A 54 8.19 13.50 11.53
CA LEU A 54 8.60 14.92 11.55
C LEU A 54 8.16 15.65 12.83
N MET A 55 6.96 15.35 13.34
CA MET A 55 6.47 15.91 14.59
C MET A 55 7.33 15.46 15.78
N ILE A 56 7.62 14.16 15.88
CA ILE A 56 8.46 13.61 16.96
C ILE A 56 9.89 14.16 16.87
N ALA A 57 10.48 14.22 15.67
CA ALA A 57 11.79 14.86 15.47
C ALA A 57 11.79 16.32 15.97
N ARG A 58 10.70 17.07 15.74
CA ARG A 58 10.59 18.44 16.24
C ARG A 58 10.55 18.49 17.76
N GLU A 59 9.85 17.57 18.41
CA GLU A 59 9.77 17.45 19.88
C GLU A 59 11.14 17.11 20.48
N ASN A 60 11.82 16.08 19.95
CA ASN A 60 13.15 15.69 20.42
C ASN A 60 14.21 16.78 20.21
N ARG A 61 14.09 17.55 19.12
CA ARG A 61 14.94 18.74 18.91
C ARG A 61 14.76 19.79 20.02
N LEU A 62 13.54 19.99 20.53
CA LEU A 62 13.29 20.92 21.63
C LEU A 62 13.88 20.40 22.96
N ASN A 63 13.97 19.09 23.12
CA ASN A 63 14.59 18.43 24.27
C ASN A 63 16.13 18.35 24.17
N GLY A 64 16.73 18.73 23.04
CA GLY A 64 18.17 18.63 22.79
C GLY A 64 18.66 17.23 22.44
N ASP A 65 17.75 16.28 22.16
CA ASP A 65 18.11 14.92 21.76
C ASP A 65 18.38 14.85 20.26
N HIS A 66 19.65 14.94 19.90
CA HIS A 66 20.06 14.96 18.49
C HIS A 66 20.08 13.59 17.83
N GLU A 67 20.24 12.51 18.59
CA GLU A 67 20.29 11.14 18.06
C GLU A 67 18.89 10.72 17.62
N ASP A 68 17.89 10.90 18.47
CA ASP A 68 16.50 10.61 18.12
C ASP A 68 16.00 11.50 16.98
N VAL A 69 16.44 12.77 16.93
CA VAL A 69 16.12 13.65 15.79
C VAL A 69 16.61 13.05 14.48
N ALA A 70 17.87 12.59 14.43
CA ALA A 70 18.43 12.00 13.22
C ALA A 70 17.68 10.72 12.82
N PHE A 71 17.34 9.88 13.81
CA PHE A 71 16.55 8.67 13.62
C PHE A 71 15.18 8.98 12.99
N PHE A 72 14.39 9.86 13.59
CA PHE A 72 13.05 10.18 13.10
C PHE A 72 13.06 10.97 11.78
N LEU A 73 14.11 11.74 11.49
CA LEU A 73 14.27 12.37 10.18
C LEU A 73 14.57 11.32 9.08
N ASN A 74 15.33 10.27 9.41
CA ASN A 74 15.54 9.16 8.49
C ASN A 74 14.22 8.41 8.21
N ASP A 75 13.45 8.09 9.25
CA ASP A 75 12.13 7.47 9.11
C ASP A 75 11.19 8.31 8.23
N ALA A 76 11.15 9.62 8.47
CA ALA A 76 10.35 10.54 7.65
C ALA A 76 10.76 10.50 6.18
N ALA A 77 12.07 10.45 5.88
CA ALA A 77 12.57 10.35 4.52
C ALA A 77 12.18 9.01 3.86
N GLU A 78 12.21 7.90 4.61
CA GLU A 78 11.77 6.60 4.11
C GLU A 78 10.27 6.58 3.81
N PHE A 79 9.44 7.03 4.73
CA PHE A 79 7.99 7.12 4.50
C PHE A 79 7.64 8.04 3.33
N ARG A 80 8.39 9.13 3.11
CA ARG A 80 8.22 9.98 1.93
C ARG A 80 8.51 9.23 0.63
N ARG A 81 9.53 8.37 0.58
CA ARG A 81 9.84 7.54 -0.59
C ARG A 81 8.73 6.51 -0.84
N ILE A 82 8.24 5.87 0.22
CA ILE A 82 7.13 4.91 0.17
C ILE A 82 5.86 5.58 -0.37
N TYR A 83 5.50 6.75 0.17
CA TYR A 83 4.36 7.53 -0.32
C TYR A 83 4.46 7.80 -1.83
N GLN A 84 5.62 8.29 -2.29
CA GLN A 84 5.82 8.58 -3.71
C GLN A 84 5.67 7.32 -4.58
N ALA A 85 6.19 6.18 -4.12
CA ALA A 85 6.07 4.91 -4.86
C ALA A 85 4.62 4.45 -5.00
N PHE A 86 3.82 4.56 -3.92
CA PHE A 86 2.43 4.15 -3.95
C PHE A 86 1.51 5.13 -4.70
N ILE A 87 1.76 6.44 -4.64
CA ILE A 87 1.02 7.41 -5.46
C ILE A 87 1.21 7.13 -6.95
N VAL A 88 2.44 6.88 -7.39
CA VAL A 88 2.71 6.48 -8.79
C VAL A 88 1.97 5.18 -9.14
N ALA A 89 1.89 4.23 -8.21
CA ALA A 89 1.14 2.99 -8.42
C ALA A 89 -0.37 3.25 -8.57
N VAL A 90 -0.96 4.15 -7.76
CA VAL A 90 -2.37 4.56 -7.86
C VAL A 90 -2.65 5.18 -9.23
N ASP A 91 -1.79 6.08 -9.71
CA ASP A 91 -1.94 6.74 -11.01
C ASP A 91 -1.91 5.73 -12.16
N VAL A 92 -0.95 4.81 -12.17
CA VAL A 92 -0.82 3.77 -13.22
C VAL A 92 -2.00 2.80 -13.22
N MET A 93 -2.60 2.55 -12.05
CA MET A 93 -3.74 1.63 -11.91
C MET A 93 -5.09 2.27 -12.24
N GLY A 94 -5.10 3.55 -12.65
CA GLY A 94 -6.33 4.28 -12.97
C GLY A 94 -7.20 4.43 -11.74
N GLY A 95 -6.63 5.08 -10.70
CA GLY A 95 -7.24 5.33 -9.39
C GLY A 95 -8.76 5.54 -9.41
N LEU A 96 -9.42 5.15 -8.32
CA LEU A 96 -10.89 5.10 -8.20
C LEU A 96 -11.61 6.35 -8.71
#